data_AF-A0A662DRN0-F1
#
_entry.id   AF-A0A662DRN0-F1
#
_cell.length_a   1.000
_cell.length_b   1.000
_cell.length_c   1.000
_cell.angle_alpha   90.00
_cell.angle_beta   90.00
_cell.angle_gamma   90.00
#
_symmetry.space_group_name_H-M   'P 1'
#
loop_
_entity.id
_entity.type
_entity.pdbx_description
1 polymer ?
#
loop_
_entity_poly.entity_id
_entity_poly.type
_entity_poly.pdbx_seq_one_letter_code
_entity_poly.pdbx_strand_id
1 'polypeptide(L)'
;MVALRTSFDSMRSEGADEFDLLPHIAIIYQVFPNTILVWQGDHFEVWSSYPGSDASTMVARASLLTPPSEQAPRQEHWDKNWALLMDTVLQEDFVVARAIHDNAAAGIRTESVFGRQEAPLQHFHQQLEHFTQNRTEGSDTRRQREDSNGN
;
A
#
# COMPACT_ATOMS: atom_id res chain seq x y z
N MET A 1 -4.74 4.62 -7.05
CA MET A 1 -3.75 4.65 -8.16
C MET A 1 -4.16 3.60 -9.17
N VAL A 2 -3.87 3.80 -10.45
CA VAL A 2 -4.08 2.82 -11.51
C VAL A 2 -2.74 2.55 -12.17
N ALA A 3 -2.37 1.28 -12.28
CA ALA A 3 -1.19 0.84 -13.01
C ALA A 3 -1.63 0.25 -14.36
N LEU A 4 -0.90 0.55 -15.43
CA LEU A 4 -1.16 0.03 -16.75
C LEU A 4 -0.41 -1.28 -16.95
N ARG A 5 -1.07 -2.28 -17.53
CA ARG A 5 -0.42 -3.51 -18.00
C ARG A 5 0.17 -3.29 -19.38
N THR A 6 1.16 -4.09 -19.76
CA THR A 6 1.74 -4.06 -21.11
C THR A 6 0.69 -4.25 -22.22
N SER A 7 -0.39 -4.98 -21.93
CA SER A 7 -1.50 -5.19 -22.87
C SER A 7 -2.29 -3.93 -23.21
N PHE A 8 -2.16 -2.85 -22.42
CA PHE A 8 -2.80 -1.56 -22.68
C PHE A 8 -2.35 -0.96 -24.02
N ASP A 9 -1.08 -1.09 -24.38
CA ASP A 9 -0.54 -0.52 -25.62
C ASP A 9 -1.16 -1.18 -26.87
N SER A 10 -1.33 -2.51 -26.83
CA SER A 10 -2.00 -3.26 -27.89
C SER A 10 -3.47 -2.84 -28.02
N MET A 11 -4.22 -2.83 -26.91
CA MET A 11 -5.62 -2.40 -26.88
C MET A 11 -5.80 -0.98 -27.45
N ARG A 12 -4.92 -0.04 -27.07
CA ARG A 12 -4.95 1.34 -27.55
C ARG A 12 -4.82 1.43 -29.08
N SER A 13 -4.13 0.47 -29.71
CA SER A 13 -3.89 0.48 -31.16
C SER A 13 -5.09 -0.01 -31.99
N GLU A 14 -6.06 -0.70 -31.40
CA GLU A 14 -7.15 -1.39 -32.10
C GLU A 14 -8.37 -0.51 -32.43
N GLY A 15 -8.44 0.73 -31.91
CA GLY A 15 -9.51 1.69 -32.22
C GLY A 15 -10.63 1.77 -31.18
N ALA A 16 -11.38 2.87 -31.19
CA ALA A 16 -12.04 3.43 -29.99
C ALA A 16 -13.52 3.12 -29.76
N ASP A 17 -14.12 2.27 -30.57
CA ASP A 17 -15.58 2.15 -30.57
C ASP A 17 -16.12 1.33 -29.39
N GLU A 18 -15.30 0.50 -28.74
CA GLU A 18 -15.65 -0.21 -27.49
C GLU A 18 -14.37 -0.62 -26.73
N PHE A 19 -14.03 0.10 -25.64
CA PHE A 19 -12.84 -0.20 -24.83
C PHE A 19 -13.21 -0.92 -23.53
N ASP A 20 -12.87 -2.21 -23.42
CA ASP A 20 -12.81 -2.87 -22.12
C ASP A 20 -11.46 -2.60 -21.47
N LEU A 21 -11.38 -1.55 -20.64
CA LEU A 21 -10.13 -1.13 -19.99
C LEU A 21 -9.70 -2.05 -18.84
N LEU A 22 -10.67 -2.71 -18.21
CA LEU A 22 -10.49 -3.44 -16.95
C LEU A 22 -9.41 -4.55 -17.02
N PRO A 23 -9.34 -5.36 -18.09
CA PRO A 23 -8.28 -6.36 -18.28
C PRO A 23 -6.87 -5.78 -18.45
N HIS A 24 -6.74 -4.48 -18.74
CA HIS A 24 -5.48 -3.82 -19.08
C HIS A 24 -4.91 -2.98 -17.95
N ILE A 25 -5.54 -3.00 -16.78
CA ILE A 25 -5.11 -2.21 -15.63
C ILE A 25 -5.00 -3.07 -14.35
N ALA A 26 -4.29 -2.54 -13.38
CA ALA A 26 -4.41 -2.94 -11.98
C ALA A 26 -4.85 -1.71 -11.18
N ILE A 27 -5.75 -1.91 -10.22
CA ILE A 27 -6.24 -0.84 -9.35
C ILE A 27 -5.58 -1.01 -7.99
N ILE A 28 -4.85 0.01 -7.54
CA ILE A 28 -4.15 0.02 -6.26
C ILE A 28 -4.84 1.02 -5.35
N TYR A 29 -5.35 0.54 -4.22
CA TYR A 29 -6.07 1.32 -3.24
C TYR A 29 -5.37 1.29 -1.88
N GLN A 30 -5.01 2.46 -1.36
CA GLN A 30 -4.50 2.61 0.00
C GLN A 30 -5.67 2.74 0.96
N VAL A 31 -5.88 1.73 1.80
CA VAL A 31 -6.75 1.79 2.96
C VAL A 31 -5.90 2.29 4.13
N PHE A 32 -6.10 3.55 4.49
CA PHE A 32 -5.39 4.18 5.61
C PHE A 32 -5.66 3.41 6.93
N PRO A 33 -4.65 3.19 7.79
CA PRO A 33 -3.30 3.72 7.69
C PRO A 33 -2.28 2.81 7.02
N ASN A 34 -2.56 1.51 6.91
CA ASN A 34 -1.48 0.54 6.74
C ASN A 34 -1.80 -0.64 5.81
N THR A 35 -2.90 -0.58 5.06
CA THR A 35 -3.32 -1.65 4.17
C THR A 35 -3.39 -1.18 2.72
N ILE A 36 -2.79 -1.94 1.81
CA ILE A 36 -2.93 -1.76 0.36
C ILE A 36 -3.77 -2.91 -0.17
N LEU A 37 -4.77 -2.56 -0.98
CA LEU A 37 -5.58 -3.49 -1.74
C LEU A 37 -5.23 -3.32 -3.22
N VAL A 38 -4.79 -4.40 -3.86
CA VAL A 38 -4.50 -4.42 -5.30
C VAL A 38 -5.51 -5.33 -5.98
N TRP A 39 -6.29 -4.79 -6.89
CA TRP A 39 -7.12 -5.58 -7.78
C TRP A 39 -6.35 -5.91 -9.05
N GLN A 40 -6.15 -7.20 -9.29
CA GLN A 40 -5.37 -7.75 -10.42
C GLN A 40 -6.25 -8.20 -11.60
N GLY A 41 -7.57 -7.92 -11.56
CA GLY A 41 -8.52 -8.37 -12.58
C GLY A 41 -9.38 -9.52 -12.06
N ASP A 42 -8.76 -10.63 -11.70
CA ASP A 42 -9.43 -11.87 -11.30
C ASP A 42 -9.30 -12.22 -9.80
N HIS A 43 -8.47 -11.48 -9.07
CA HIS A 43 -8.28 -11.62 -7.62
C HIS A 43 -7.88 -10.29 -6.98
N PHE A 44 -7.84 -10.28 -5.66
CA PHE A 44 -7.24 -9.19 -4.89
C PHE A 44 -6.00 -9.66 -4.16
N GLU A 45 -4.99 -8.81 -4.12
CA GLU A 45 -3.88 -8.90 -3.19
C GLU A 45 -4.14 -7.92 -2.06
N VAL A 46 -3.98 -8.39 -0.83
CA VAL A 46 -4.11 -7.56 0.37
C VAL A 46 -2.79 -7.56 1.10
N TRP A 47 -2.26 -6.36 1.30
CA TRP A 47 -0.99 -6.13 1.97
C TRP A 47 -1.22 -5.25 3.18
N SER A 48 -0.81 -5.70 4.36
CA SER A 48 -0.84 -4.89 5.57
C SER A 48 0.51 -4.87 6.24
N SER A 49 0.99 -3.68 6.61
CA SER A 49 2.25 -3.52 7.34
C SER A 49 1.99 -3.07 8.77
N TYR A 50 2.63 -3.71 9.74
CA TYR A 50 2.49 -3.38 11.15
C TYR A 50 3.86 -3.02 11.73
N PRO A 51 3.95 -1.99 12.60
CA PRO A 51 5.18 -1.69 13.31
C PRO A 51 5.70 -2.91 14.08
N GLY A 52 7.02 -3.09 14.07
CA GLY A 52 7.71 -4.11 14.85
C GLY A 52 8.02 -3.65 16.27
N SER A 53 9.07 -4.24 16.86
CA SER A 53 9.57 -3.88 18.19
C SER A 53 10.25 -2.51 18.21
N ASP A 54 10.74 -2.05 17.06
CA ASP A 54 11.44 -0.78 16.88
C ASP A 54 11.15 -0.18 15.49
N ALA A 55 11.73 0.98 15.21
CA ALA A 55 11.53 1.70 13.96
C ALA A 55 12.19 1.04 12.73
N SER A 56 13.05 0.03 12.90
CA SER A 56 13.71 -0.68 11.79
C SER A 56 13.08 -2.04 11.49
N THR A 57 12.05 -2.42 12.23
CA THR A 57 11.36 -3.70 12.08
C THR A 57 9.88 -3.51 11.76
N MET A 58 9.36 -4.38 10.90
CA MET A 58 7.93 -4.44 10.60
C MET A 58 7.47 -5.87 10.39
N VAL A 59 6.16 -6.10 10.56
CA VAL A 59 5.50 -7.33 10.15
C VAL A 59 4.63 -7.02 8.93
N ALA A 60 4.99 -7.58 7.78
CA ALA A 60 4.14 -7.57 6.59
C ALA A 60 3.22 -8.80 6.60
N ARG A 61 1.95 -8.57 6.28
CA ARG A 61 0.97 -9.63 5.99
C ARG A 61 0.54 -9.48 4.55
N ALA A 62 0.62 -10.58 3.81
CA ALA A 62 0.12 -10.68 2.45
C ALA A 62 -0.98 -11.73 2.39
N SER A 63 -1.99 -11.50 1.58
CA SER A 63 -3.07 -12.45 1.32
C SER A 63 -3.57 -12.32 -0.10
N LEU A 64 -3.89 -13.44 -0.72
CA LEU A 64 -4.47 -13.51 -2.05
C LEU A 64 -5.95 -13.90 -1.89
N LEU A 65 -6.85 -12.94 -2.10
CA LEU A 65 -8.29 -13.15 -2.01
C LEU A 65 -8.81 -13.54 -3.39
N THR A 66 -9.16 -14.82 -3.51
CA THR A 66 -9.66 -15.41 -4.74
C THR A 66 -11.17 -15.62 -4.67
N PRO A 67 -11.87 -15.60 -5.82
CA PRO A 67 -13.28 -15.99 -5.86
C PRO A 67 -13.49 -17.41 -5.30
N PRO A 68 -14.65 -17.69 -4.67
CA PRO A 68 -14.98 -19.02 -4.19
C PRO A 68 -14.84 -20.06 -5.30
N SER A 69 -14.19 -21.19 -5.01
CA SER A 69 -14.02 -22.26 -5.99
C SER A 69 -15.30 -23.09 -6.10
N GLU A 70 -16.11 -22.87 -7.14
CA GLU A 70 -17.11 -23.87 -7.55
C GLU A 70 -16.48 -25.01 -8.38
N GLN A 71 -15.21 -24.87 -8.79
CA GLN A 71 -14.47 -25.80 -9.64
C GLN A 71 -13.02 -25.94 -9.14
N ALA A 72 -12.48 -27.15 -9.03
CA ALA A 72 -11.09 -27.42 -8.65
C ALA A 72 -10.25 -28.00 -9.83
N PRO A 73 -8.92 -27.77 -9.90
CA PRO A 73 -8.09 -26.90 -9.05
C PRO A 73 -7.48 -25.73 -9.86
N ARG A 74 -7.91 -24.48 -9.60
CA ARG A 74 -7.11 -23.28 -9.90
C ARG A 74 -5.95 -23.09 -8.89
N GLN A 75 -5.69 -24.07 -8.02
CA GLN A 75 -4.65 -23.94 -6.99
C GLN A 75 -3.28 -23.65 -7.62
N GLU A 76 -2.89 -24.37 -8.67
CA GLU A 76 -1.62 -24.12 -9.36
C GLU A 76 -1.55 -22.70 -9.95
N HIS A 77 -2.67 -22.16 -10.43
CA HIS A 77 -2.74 -20.77 -10.90
C HIS A 77 -2.49 -19.79 -9.74
N TRP A 78 -3.12 -20.01 -8.58
CA TRP A 78 -2.93 -19.16 -7.41
C TRP A 78 -1.53 -19.29 -6.80
N ASP A 79 -0.97 -20.50 -6.77
CA ASP A 79 0.40 -20.75 -6.31
C ASP A 79 1.43 -20.03 -7.19
N LYS A 80 1.23 -20.05 -8.52
CA LYS A 80 2.08 -19.30 -9.46
C LYS A 80 1.97 -17.78 -9.25
N ASN A 81 0.76 -17.25 -9.12
CA ASN A 81 0.57 -15.82 -8.86
C ASN A 81 1.19 -15.43 -7.51
N TRP A 82 1.02 -16.25 -6.48
CA TRP A 82 1.62 -16.02 -5.18
C TRP A 82 3.14 -16.02 -5.23
N ALA A 83 3.75 -17.00 -5.91
CA ALA A 83 5.20 -17.06 -6.07
C ALA A 83 5.73 -15.82 -6.78
N LEU A 84 5.11 -15.42 -7.89
CA LEU A 84 5.49 -14.22 -8.64
C LEU A 84 5.40 -12.96 -7.76
N LEU A 85 4.30 -12.82 -7.02
CA LEU A 85 4.06 -11.70 -6.12
C LEU A 85 5.12 -11.63 -5.01
N MET A 86 5.38 -12.75 -4.32
CA MET A 86 6.36 -12.79 -3.24
C MET A 86 7.78 -12.55 -3.74
N ASP A 87 8.17 -13.16 -4.87
CA ASP A 87 9.51 -12.98 -5.42
C ASP A 87 9.76 -11.52 -5.80
N THR A 88 8.80 -10.86 -6.44
CA THR A 88 8.92 -9.45 -6.83
C THR A 88 9.07 -8.56 -5.58
N VAL A 89 8.17 -8.69 -4.61
CA VAL A 89 8.19 -7.82 -3.42
C VAL A 89 9.43 -8.03 -2.56
N LEU A 90 9.86 -9.28 -2.37
CA LEU A 90 11.00 -9.59 -1.52
C LEU A 90 12.34 -9.19 -2.17
N GLN A 91 12.47 -9.35 -3.48
CA GLN A 91 13.72 -9.09 -4.19
C GLN A 91 13.85 -7.64 -4.69
N GLU A 92 12.75 -6.94 -4.90
CA GLU A 92 12.74 -5.57 -5.44
C GLU A 92 12.27 -4.56 -4.40
N ASP A 93 10.98 -4.60 -4.03
CA ASP A 93 10.36 -3.57 -3.21
C ASP A 93 10.99 -3.47 -1.81
N PHE A 94 11.20 -4.60 -1.14
CA PHE A 94 11.77 -4.61 0.22
C PHE A 94 13.25 -4.24 0.24
N VAL A 95 13.97 -4.47 -0.86
CA VAL A 95 15.36 -4.01 -1.00
C VAL A 95 15.39 -2.49 -1.05
N VAL A 96 14.51 -1.88 -1.86
CA VAL A 96 14.38 -0.41 -1.94
C VAL A 96 13.89 0.17 -0.62
N ALA A 97 12.87 -0.42 0.01
CA ALA A 97 12.31 0.05 1.28
C ALA A 97 13.36 0.03 2.41
N ARG A 98 14.21 -0.99 2.46
CA ARG A 98 15.33 -1.08 3.39
C ARG A 98 16.35 0.03 3.14
N ALA A 99 16.75 0.24 1.88
CA ALA A 99 17.66 1.33 1.55
C ALA A 99 17.11 2.71 1.95
N ILE A 100 15.80 2.94 1.79
CA ILE A 100 15.14 4.16 2.25
C ILE A 100 15.23 4.31 3.78
N HIS A 101 14.94 3.24 4.54
CA HIS A 101 15.02 3.26 6.00
C HIS A 101 16.46 3.47 6.51
N ASP A 102 17.44 2.79 5.93
CA ASP A 102 18.85 2.92 6.30
C ASP A 102 19.35 4.36 6.06
N ASN A 103 18.98 4.95 4.91
CA ASN A 103 19.32 6.33 4.59
C ASN A 103 18.63 7.34 5.52
N ALA A 104 17.37 7.11 5.88
CA ALA A 104 16.66 7.95 6.84
C ALA A 104 17.31 7.87 8.24
N ALA A 105 17.68 6.66 8.68
CA ALA A 105 18.34 6.43 9.98
C ALA A 105 19.75 7.06 10.05
N ALA A 106 20.44 7.18 8.92
CA ALA A 106 21.73 7.86 8.84
C ALA A 106 21.64 9.37 9.11
N GLY A 107 20.45 9.99 9.04
CA GLY A 107 20.22 11.39 9.41
C GLY A 107 20.86 12.43 8.49
N ILE A 108 21.33 12.03 7.30
CA ILE A 108 22.00 12.91 6.33
C ILE A 108 21.01 13.92 5.71
N ARG A 109 19.73 13.53 5.58
CA ARG A 109 18.64 14.39 5.11
C ARG A 109 17.52 14.41 6.16
N THR A 110 16.97 15.60 6.40
CA THR A 110 15.88 15.82 7.36
C THR A 110 14.50 15.91 6.71
N GLU A 111 14.45 15.87 5.38
CA GLU A 111 13.23 16.06 4.60
C GLU A 111 13.15 15.06 3.43
N SER A 112 11.92 14.69 3.07
CA SER A 112 11.59 13.89 1.89
C SER A 112 10.96 14.78 0.83
N VAL A 113 11.45 14.72 -0.40
CA VAL A 113 10.92 15.48 -1.54
C VAL A 113 10.18 14.52 -2.46
N PHE A 114 8.89 14.77 -2.68
CA PHE A 114 8.07 14.00 -3.60
C PHE A 114 7.90 14.72 -4.93
N GLY A 115 8.07 13.99 -6.03
CA GLY A 115 7.86 14.47 -7.38
C GLY A 115 6.39 14.66 -7.73
N ARG A 116 6.12 15.33 -8.86
CA ARG A 116 4.75 15.62 -9.34
C ARG A 116 3.92 14.36 -9.61
N GLN A 117 4.56 13.23 -9.94
CA GLN A 117 3.88 11.96 -10.18
C GLN A 117 3.61 11.14 -8.90
N GLU A 118 3.99 11.66 -7.74
CA GLU A 118 3.88 10.98 -6.44
C GLU A 118 2.77 11.59 -5.57
N ALA A 119 1.74 12.18 -6.19
CA ALA A 119 0.60 12.78 -5.49
C ALA A 119 -0.06 11.84 -4.46
N PRO A 120 -0.18 10.51 -4.68
CA PRO A 120 -0.69 9.60 -3.65
C PRO A 120 0.19 9.55 -2.39
N LEU A 121 1.51 9.59 -2.52
CA LEU A 121 2.43 9.62 -1.38
C LEU A 121 2.32 10.94 -0.62
N GLN A 122 2.26 12.05 -1.35
CA GLN A 122 2.05 13.38 -0.76
C GLN A 122 0.74 13.41 0.06
N HIS A 123 -0.35 12.90 -0.51
CA HIS A 123 -1.64 12.80 0.17
C HIS A 123 -1.55 11.92 1.42
N PHE A 124 -0.91 10.75 1.34
CA PHE A 124 -0.74 9.85 2.48
C PHE A 124 -0.03 10.54 3.65
N HIS A 125 1.07 11.24 3.39
CA HIS A 125 1.82 11.95 4.42
C HIS A 125 1.01 13.10 5.06
N GLN A 126 0.23 13.84 4.26
CA GLN A 126 -0.69 14.86 4.78
C GLN A 126 -1.77 14.24 5.70
N GLN A 127 -2.34 13.09 5.32
CA GLN A 127 -3.31 12.39 6.18
C GLN A 127 -2.66 11.88 7.47
N LEU A 128 -1.43 11.39 7.41
CA LEU A 128 -0.69 10.95 8.59
C LEU A 128 -0.43 12.11 9.55
N GLU A 129 -0.03 13.27 9.04
CA GLU A 129 0.17 14.49 9.82
C GLU A 129 -1.13 14.95 10.50
N HIS A 130 -2.23 15.02 9.75
CA HIS A 130 -3.54 15.36 10.34
C HIS A 130 -3.96 14.37 11.42
N PHE A 131 -3.74 13.06 11.20
CA PHE A 131 -4.10 12.03 12.16
C PHE A 131 -3.29 12.12 13.46
N THR A 132 -2.00 12.43 13.39
CA THR A 132 -1.15 12.55 14.58
C THR A 132 -1.41 13.85 15.34
N GLN A 133 -1.63 14.97 14.66
CA GLN A 133 -1.96 16.26 15.30
C GLN A 133 -3.26 16.18 16.11
N ASN A 134 -4.33 15.63 15.52
CA ASN A 134 -5.64 15.49 16.19
C ASN A 134 -5.57 14.60 17.46
N ARG A 135 -4.66 13.62 17.51
CA ARG A 135 -4.49 12.76 18.70
C ARG A 135 -3.82 13.49 19.85
N THR A 136 -2.85 14.35 19.55
CA THR A 136 -2.13 15.14 20.55
C THR A 136 -3.10 16.10 21.25
N GLU A 137 -3.90 16.85 20.48
CA GLU A 137 -4.87 17.81 21.01
C GLU A 137 -5.98 17.15 21.85
N GLY A 138 -6.49 15.99 21.43
CA GLY A 138 -7.48 15.21 22.17
C GLY A 138 -6.95 14.58 23.47
N SER A 139 -5.66 14.25 23.51
CA SER A 139 -5.01 13.70 24.72
C SER A 139 -4.74 14.78 25.77
N ASP A 140 -4.34 15.99 25.36
CA ASP A 140 -4.12 17.12 26.26
C ASP A 140 -5.43 17.63 26.88
N THR A 141 -6.52 17.66 26.10
CA THR A 141 -7.86 18.04 26.63
C THR A 141 -8.42 17.00 27.60
N ARG A 142 -8.09 15.72 27.45
CA ARG A 142 -8.50 14.66 28.40
C ARG A 142 -7.70 14.74 29.71
N ARG A 143 -6.39 14.99 29.62
CA ARG A 143 -5.50 15.14 30.78
C ARG A 143 -5.89 16.35 31.64
N GLN A 144 -6.17 17.50 31.02
CA GLN A 144 -6.64 18.69 31.74
C GLN A 144 -7.97 18.49 32.46
N ARG A 145 -8.88 17.67 31.92
CA ARG A 145 -10.17 17.36 32.57
C ARG A 145 -10.01 16.46 33.79
N GLU A 146 -9.11 15.48 33.72
CA GLU A 146 -8.80 14.58 34.84
C GLU A 146 -8.12 15.35 35.99
N ASP A 147 -7.23 16.30 35.69
CA ASP A 147 -6.58 17.15 36.70
C ASP A 147 -7.56 18.16 37.35
N SER A 148 -8.57 18.63 36.61
CA SER A 148 -9.58 19.56 37.13
C SER A 148 -10.70 18.93 37.98
N ASN A 149 -10.86 17.59 37.91
CA ASN A 149 -11.86 16.85 38.69
C ASN A 149 -11.27 16.17 39.95
N GLY A 150 -9.97 16.36 40.20
CA GLY A 150 -9.23 15.79 41.33
C GLY A 150 -9.08 16.73 42.54
N ASN A 151 -9.79 17.86 42.59
CA ASN A 151 -9.76 18.82 43.69
C ASN A 151 -11.15 19.11 44.25
#